data_AF-B7JZK3-F1
#
_entry.id   AF-B7JZK3-F1
#
_cell.length_a   1.000
_cell.length_b   1.000
_cell.length_c   1.000
_cell.angle_alpha   90.00
_cell.angle_beta   90.00
_cell.angle_gamma   90.00
#
_symmetry.space_group_name_H-M   'P 1'
#
loop_
_entity.id
_entity.type
_entity.pdbx_description
1 polymer ?
#
loop_
_entity_poly.entity_id
_entity_poly.type
_entity_poly.pdbx_seq_one_letter_code
_entity_poly.pdbx_strand_id
1 'polypeptide(L)'
;MNRLLKGLAISVLAVTLGIINPVSATQWVYLGTSQDNYSYYLDFDSLKGTGNSRSFWVKRVNNYGETESLIKSSIDCHYRQIGVIESIRYNVDGSVRSHDIIDSNTGGTWAFAPGTIAQTYYDFVCSRITLQPEPQIAMTTHEYPKAACGDPSNSTLGRQRWYPVFVDYSPEDLRYIKKNLCRDAFRITRQDGSLSIQVASFTTKRNAEKFAAFLEQELGNSEVGNPTIIVIR
;
A
#
# COMPACT_ATOMS: atom_id res chain seq x y z
N MET A 1 -29.09 4.55 68.65
CA MET A 1 -28.18 5.71 68.69
C MET A 1 -26.89 5.30 68.00
N ASN A 2 -26.35 6.18 67.15
CA ASN A 2 -25.06 6.12 66.45
C ASN A 2 -24.98 5.41 65.09
N ARG A 3 -25.31 6.22 64.09
CA ARG A 3 -24.84 6.21 62.70
C ARG A 3 -23.31 6.35 62.65
N LEU A 4 -22.65 5.74 61.68
CA LEU A 4 -21.44 6.29 61.04
C LEU A 4 -21.24 5.65 59.65
N LEU A 5 -21.82 6.32 58.64
CA LEU A 5 -21.39 6.26 57.25
C LEU A 5 -20.04 6.98 57.11
N LYS A 6 -19.00 6.32 56.59
CA LYS A 6 -17.89 6.87 55.76
C LYS A 6 -17.17 5.64 55.16
N GLY A 7 -16.81 5.48 53.90
CA GLY A 7 -16.91 6.28 52.69
C GLY A 7 -16.47 5.33 51.58
N LEU A 8 -17.29 5.17 50.54
CA LEU A 8 -17.01 4.26 49.42
C LEU A 8 -16.12 5.01 48.44
N ALA A 9 -14.81 4.76 48.50
CA ALA A 9 -13.85 5.26 47.53
C ALA A 9 -14.01 4.45 46.23
N ILE A 10 -14.78 4.98 45.29
CA ILE A 10 -14.87 4.45 43.93
C ILE A 10 -13.61 4.92 43.19
N SER A 11 -12.57 4.09 43.20
CA SER A 11 -11.42 4.25 42.31
C SER A 11 -11.88 4.00 40.88
N VAL A 12 -12.13 5.07 40.13
CA VAL A 12 -12.34 5.01 38.68
C VAL A 12 -10.98 4.74 38.04
N LEU A 13 -10.69 3.46 37.80
CA LEU A 13 -9.54 3.03 37.01
C LEU A 13 -9.82 3.39 35.55
N ALA A 14 -9.31 4.54 35.11
CA ALA A 14 -9.33 4.93 33.72
C ALA A 14 -8.42 3.97 32.91
N VAL A 15 -9.03 2.91 32.37
CA VAL A 15 -8.39 2.07 31.35
C VAL A 15 -8.33 2.92 30.09
N THR A 16 -7.23 3.68 29.94
CA THR A 16 -6.86 4.22 28.64
C THR A 16 -6.57 3.02 27.75
N LEU A 17 -7.58 2.61 26.98
CA LEU A 17 -7.41 1.79 25.78
C LEU A 17 -6.57 2.64 24.83
N GLY A 18 -5.26 2.61 25.05
CA GLY A 18 -4.29 3.05 24.07
C GLY A 18 -4.63 2.30 22.80
N ILE A 19 -4.97 3.05 21.77
CA ILE A 19 -5.13 2.55 20.41
C ILE A 19 -3.72 2.06 20.03
N ILE A 20 -3.42 0.83 20.38
CA ILE A 20 -2.33 0.07 19.80
C ILE A 20 -2.69 -0.01 18.33
N ASN A 21 -2.14 0.91 17.52
CA ASN A 21 -2.15 0.77 16.08
C ASN A 21 -1.49 -0.57 15.79
N PRO A 22 -2.24 -1.61 15.37
CA PRO A 22 -1.63 -2.88 15.08
C PRO A 22 -0.69 -2.65 13.90
N VAL A 23 0.57 -3.01 14.14
CA VAL A 23 1.63 -3.36 13.20
C VAL A 23 1.13 -3.35 11.75
N SER A 24 1.63 -2.41 10.93
CA SER A 24 1.47 -2.47 9.48
C SER A 24 1.89 -3.87 9.02
N ALA A 25 0.93 -4.67 8.60
CA ALA A 25 1.18 -6.04 8.18
C ALA A 25 1.97 -5.99 6.88
N THR A 26 3.29 -6.15 6.98
CA THR A 26 4.23 -6.12 5.84
C THR A 26 3.75 -7.05 4.73
N GLN A 27 3.49 -6.49 3.55
CA GLN A 27 3.10 -7.26 2.36
C GLN A 27 4.32 -7.75 1.58
N TRP A 28 4.84 -8.92 1.97
CA TRP A 28 5.94 -9.57 1.26
C TRP A 28 5.47 -10.19 -0.07
N VAL A 29 5.88 -9.61 -1.18
CA VAL A 29 5.65 -10.12 -2.53
C VAL A 29 6.81 -11.02 -2.94
N TYR A 30 6.53 -12.28 -3.28
CA TYR A 30 7.52 -13.22 -3.79
C TYR A 30 7.99 -12.80 -5.18
N LEU A 31 9.31 -12.72 -5.37
CA LEU A 31 9.93 -12.28 -6.61
C LEU A 31 10.62 -13.41 -7.38
N GLY A 32 11.06 -14.46 -6.70
CA GLY A 32 11.70 -15.59 -7.33
C GLY A 32 12.65 -16.33 -6.40
N THR A 33 13.16 -17.46 -6.90
CA THR A 33 14.17 -18.28 -6.24
C THR A 33 15.43 -18.29 -7.10
N SER A 34 16.59 -18.09 -6.47
CA SER A 34 17.89 -18.19 -7.13
C SER A 34 18.30 -19.65 -7.35
N GLN A 35 19.36 -19.87 -8.13
CA GLN A 35 19.89 -21.21 -8.41
C GLN A 35 20.41 -21.93 -7.16
N ASP A 36 20.83 -21.19 -6.13
CA ASP A 36 21.25 -21.70 -4.83
C ASP A 36 20.08 -21.86 -3.84
N ASN A 37 18.83 -21.89 -4.34
CA ASN A 37 17.60 -22.13 -3.58
C ASN A 37 17.26 -21.07 -2.50
N TYR A 38 17.71 -19.83 -2.68
CA TYR A 38 17.23 -18.73 -1.84
C TYR A 38 16.02 -18.09 -2.49
N SER A 39 14.98 -17.90 -1.69
CA SER A 39 13.76 -17.20 -2.11
C SER A 39 13.84 -15.74 -1.74
N TYR A 40 13.44 -14.88 -2.67
CA TYR A 40 13.49 -13.44 -2.49
C TYR A 40 12.10 -12.84 -2.50
N TYR A 41 11.88 -11.92 -1.57
CA TYR A 41 10.63 -11.20 -1.41
C TYR A 41 10.91 -9.70 -1.34
N LEU A 42 9.94 -8.90 -1.72
CA LEU A 42 9.96 -7.44 -1.56
C LEU A 42 8.80 -7.02 -0.67
N ASP A 43 9.06 -6.13 0.29
CA ASP A 43 8.01 -5.53 1.10
C ASP A 43 7.38 -4.37 0.35
N PHE A 44 6.18 -4.58 -0.17
CA PHE A 44 5.51 -3.59 -1.03
C PHE A 44 5.24 -2.28 -0.28
N ASP A 45 4.87 -2.37 1.00
CA ASP A 45 4.55 -1.20 1.83
C ASP A 45 5.78 -0.35 2.15
N SER A 46 6.99 -0.93 2.01
CA SER A 46 8.24 -0.22 2.21
C SER A 46 8.68 0.64 1.02
N LEU A 47 8.03 0.51 -0.13
CA LEU A 47 8.42 1.19 -1.35
C LEU A 47 8.22 2.71 -1.20
N LYS A 48 9.33 3.44 -1.26
CA LYS A 48 9.38 4.90 -1.11
C LYS A 48 10.20 5.52 -2.23
N GLY A 49 10.04 6.83 -2.44
CA GLY A 49 10.81 7.62 -3.41
C GLY A 49 9.95 8.29 -4.47
N THR A 50 10.55 9.23 -5.21
CA THR A 50 9.89 10.01 -6.27
C THR A 50 10.74 10.03 -7.54
N GLY A 51 10.13 10.39 -8.68
CA GLY A 51 10.83 10.42 -9.97
C GLY A 51 11.34 9.03 -10.38
N ASN A 52 12.62 8.93 -10.72
CA ASN A 52 13.27 7.68 -11.16
C ASN A 52 13.87 6.86 -10.03
N SER A 53 13.97 7.39 -8.80
CA SER A 53 14.61 6.69 -7.69
C SER A 53 13.58 6.07 -6.75
N ARG A 54 13.78 4.81 -6.36
CA ARG A 54 12.96 4.11 -5.35
C ARG A 54 13.84 3.47 -4.30
N SER A 55 13.33 3.33 -3.08
CA SER A 55 13.93 2.55 -2.01
C SER A 55 12.91 1.58 -1.43
N PHE A 56 13.32 0.37 -1.07
CA PHE A 56 12.45 -0.69 -0.57
C PHE A 56 13.24 -1.73 0.20
N TRP A 57 12.56 -2.48 1.06
CA TRP A 57 13.09 -3.65 1.74
C TRP A 57 12.88 -4.90 0.89
N VAL A 58 13.90 -5.73 0.85
CA VAL A 58 13.83 -7.11 0.35
C VAL A 58 14.22 -8.08 1.43
N LYS A 59 13.65 -9.27 1.37
CA LYS A 59 13.90 -10.38 2.29
C LYS A 59 14.45 -11.55 1.51
N ARG A 60 15.57 -12.10 1.98
CA ARG A 60 16.17 -13.34 1.48
C ARG A 60 15.86 -14.45 2.48
N VAL A 61 15.29 -15.53 1.97
CA VAL A 61 14.88 -16.70 2.73
C VAL A 61 15.69 -17.89 2.25
N ASN A 62 16.27 -18.65 3.19
CA ASN A 62 17.04 -19.84 2.86
C ASN A 62 16.13 -21.00 2.41
N ASN A 63 16.75 -22.11 2.04
CA ASN A 63 16.05 -23.33 1.62
C ASN A 63 15.21 -24.01 2.72
N TYR A 64 15.36 -23.58 3.98
CA TYR A 64 14.56 -24.05 5.12
C TYR A 64 13.35 -23.16 5.43
N GLY A 65 13.16 -22.07 4.67
CA GLY A 65 12.08 -21.11 4.90
C GLY A 65 12.39 -20.05 5.96
N GLU A 66 13.63 -19.99 6.44
CA GLU A 66 14.07 -19.04 7.47
C GLU A 66 14.57 -17.74 6.83
N THR A 67 14.27 -16.61 7.45
CA THR A 67 14.78 -15.32 6.99
C THR A 67 16.26 -15.21 7.33
N GLU A 68 17.10 -15.18 6.31
CA GLU A 68 18.54 -15.05 6.48
C GLU A 68 18.97 -13.58 6.52
N SER A 69 18.33 -12.74 5.70
CA SER A 69 18.64 -11.30 5.67
C SER A 69 17.48 -10.43 5.22
N LEU A 70 17.42 -9.21 5.75
CA LEU A 70 16.66 -8.10 5.22
C LEU A 70 17.62 -7.07 4.62
N ILE A 71 17.36 -6.61 3.41
CA ILE A 71 18.22 -5.67 2.69
C ILE A 71 17.36 -4.50 2.24
N LYS A 72 17.72 -3.29 2.63
CA LYS A 72 17.14 -2.06 2.09
C LYS A 72 17.92 -1.66 0.87
N SER A 73 17.27 -1.68 -0.28
CA SER A 73 17.88 -1.32 -1.56
C SER A 73 17.38 0.03 -2.04
N SER A 74 18.21 0.74 -2.81
CA SER A 74 17.80 1.85 -3.67
C SER A 74 17.96 1.44 -5.12
N ILE A 75 17.03 1.85 -5.99
CA ILE A 75 17.12 1.59 -7.41
C ILE A 75 16.84 2.87 -8.20
N ASP A 76 17.64 3.11 -9.24
CA ASP A 76 17.42 4.16 -10.23
C ASP A 76 16.86 3.53 -11.51
N CYS A 77 15.61 3.86 -11.81
CA CYS A 77 14.86 3.32 -12.93
C CYS A 77 15.30 3.90 -14.29
N HIS A 78 15.97 5.06 -14.31
CA HIS A 78 16.45 5.66 -15.55
C HIS A 78 17.80 5.08 -15.95
N TYR A 79 18.74 5.03 -15.00
CA TYR A 79 20.09 4.53 -15.26
C TYR A 79 20.22 3.01 -15.12
N ARG A 80 19.17 2.31 -14.67
CA ARG A 80 19.16 0.86 -14.40
C ARG A 80 20.26 0.47 -13.42
N GLN A 81 20.32 1.19 -12.30
CA GLN A 81 21.31 0.95 -11.26
C GLN A 81 20.62 0.61 -9.95
N ILE A 82 21.29 -0.20 -9.12
CA ILE A 82 20.83 -0.57 -7.78
C ILE A 82 21.95 -0.32 -6.77
N GLY A 83 21.58 0.02 -5.54
CA GLY A 83 22.49 0.14 -4.42
C GLY A 83 21.88 -0.50 -3.17
N VAL A 84 22.73 -0.87 -2.22
CA VAL A 84 22.29 -1.32 -0.88
C VAL A 84 22.50 -0.18 0.09
N ILE A 85 21.44 0.18 0.82
CA ILE A 85 21.44 1.22 1.86
C ILE A 85 21.68 0.57 3.23
N GLU A 86 21.08 -0.61 3.46
CA GLU A 86 21.05 -1.24 4.77
C GLU A 86 20.97 -2.75 4.60
N SER A 87 21.64 -3.50 5.48
CA SER A 87 21.62 -4.96 5.50
C SER A 87 21.55 -5.45 6.93
N ILE A 88 20.54 -6.26 7.23
CA ILE A 88 20.37 -6.96 8.50
C ILE A 88 20.48 -8.45 8.22
N ARG A 89 21.37 -9.14 8.92
CA ARG A 89 21.56 -10.60 8.82
C ARG A 89 21.12 -11.25 10.11
N TYR A 90 20.52 -12.43 9.99
CA TYR A 90 19.99 -13.19 11.12
C TYR A 90 20.75 -14.50 11.32
N ASN A 91 20.78 -14.95 12.56
CA ASN A 91 21.10 -16.34 12.90
C ASN A 91 19.87 -17.22 12.67
N VAL A 92 20.06 -18.54 12.70
CA VAL A 92 18.99 -19.53 12.53
C VAL A 92 17.90 -19.40 13.61
N ASP A 93 18.26 -18.93 14.82
CA ASP A 93 17.31 -18.67 15.91
C ASP A 93 16.50 -17.37 15.75
N GLY A 94 16.69 -16.64 14.65
CA GLY A 94 16.05 -15.36 14.36
C GLY A 94 16.68 -14.16 15.06
N SER A 95 17.74 -14.34 15.85
CA SER A 95 18.49 -13.22 16.43
C SER A 95 19.29 -12.47 15.36
N VAL A 96 19.46 -11.16 15.53
CA VAL A 96 20.27 -10.34 14.60
C VAL A 96 21.74 -10.69 14.78
N ARG A 97 22.36 -11.17 13.70
CA ARG A 97 23.79 -11.47 13.61
C ARG A 97 24.61 -10.23 13.29
N SER A 98 24.16 -9.42 12.32
CA SER A 98 24.81 -8.16 11.95
C SER A 98 23.79 -7.15 11.41
N HIS A 99 24.09 -5.87 11.57
CA HIS A 99 23.31 -4.76 11.06
C HIS A 99 24.26 -3.70 10.50
N ASP A 100 24.29 -3.61 9.19
CA ASP A 100 25.21 -2.75 8.44
C ASP A 100 24.40 -1.64 7.76
N ILE A 101 24.70 -0.39 8.09
CA ILE A 101 24.17 0.79 7.39
C ILE A 101 25.27 1.27 6.44
N ILE A 102 24.97 1.26 5.15
CA ILE A 102 25.92 1.61 4.10
C ILE A 102 25.75 3.09 3.79
N ASP A 103 26.80 3.88 4.04
CA ASP A 103 26.80 5.31 3.72
C ASP A 103 26.62 5.49 2.20
N SER A 104 25.72 6.38 1.81
CA SER A 104 25.56 6.87 0.43
C SER A 104 26.87 7.28 -0.26
N ASN A 105 27.88 7.73 0.49
CA ASN A 105 29.18 8.11 -0.05
C ASN A 105 30.05 6.92 -0.45
N THR A 106 29.81 5.73 0.11
CA THR A 106 30.60 4.52 -0.12
C THR A 106 29.81 3.41 -0.81
N GLY A 107 28.49 3.36 -0.61
CA GLY A 107 27.55 2.39 -1.15
C GLY A 107 26.76 2.89 -2.36
N GLY A 108 27.40 3.64 -3.25
CA GLY A 108 26.77 4.19 -4.46
C GLY A 108 26.03 3.14 -5.30
N THR A 109 25.23 3.58 -6.25
CA THR A 109 24.49 2.68 -7.13
C THR A 109 25.39 2.08 -8.22
N TRP A 110 25.18 0.82 -8.57
CA TRP A 110 25.90 0.13 -9.63
C TRP A 110 24.94 -0.47 -10.66
N ALA A 111 25.40 -0.60 -11.90
CA ALA A 111 24.67 -1.34 -12.92
C ALA A 111 24.62 -2.84 -12.56
N PHE A 112 23.50 -3.49 -12.82
CA PHE A 112 23.33 -4.92 -12.60
C PHE A 112 23.26 -5.69 -13.91
N ALA A 113 23.76 -6.92 -13.90
CA ALA A 113 23.74 -7.80 -15.06
C ALA A 113 22.34 -8.41 -15.31
N PRO A 114 21.99 -8.74 -16.56
CA PRO A 114 20.79 -9.50 -16.87
C PRO A 114 20.77 -10.88 -16.17
N GLY A 115 19.58 -11.40 -15.89
CA GLY A 115 19.36 -12.69 -15.23
C GLY A 115 19.67 -12.71 -13.74
N THR A 116 20.00 -11.55 -13.14
CA THR A 116 20.28 -11.44 -11.70
C THR A 116 19.03 -11.09 -10.91
N ILE A 117 19.06 -11.34 -9.60
CA ILE A 117 17.95 -10.93 -8.73
C ILE A 117 17.74 -9.40 -8.71
N ALA A 118 18.81 -8.63 -8.93
CA ALA A 118 18.73 -7.18 -9.08
C ALA A 118 17.92 -6.78 -10.31
N GLN A 119 18.01 -7.53 -11.42
CA GLN A 119 17.11 -7.33 -12.56
C GLN A 119 15.66 -7.60 -12.17
N THR A 120 15.37 -8.66 -11.41
CA THR A 120 14.00 -8.94 -10.94
C THR A 120 13.45 -7.80 -10.09
N TYR A 121 14.27 -7.22 -9.21
CA TYR A 121 13.90 -6.03 -8.44
C TYR A 121 13.58 -4.85 -9.36
N TYR A 122 14.42 -4.62 -10.37
CA TYR A 122 14.17 -3.60 -11.38
C TYR A 122 12.88 -3.84 -12.15
N ASP A 123 12.65 -5.05 -12.65
CA ASP A 123 11.46 -5.33 -13.46
C ASP A 123 10.19 -5.20 -12.63
N PHE A 124 10.23 -5.60 -11.36
CA PHE A 124 9.11 -5.41 -10.45
C PHE A 124 8.90 -3.94 -10.10
N VAL A 125 9.92 -3.26 -9.59
CA VAL A 125 9.82 -1.87 -9.15
C VAL A 125 9.69 -0.96 -10.35
N CYS A 126 10.72 -0.89 -11.19
CA CYS A 126 10.78 0.03 -12.32
C CYS A 126 9.79 -0.29 -13.43
N SER A 127 9.66 -1.55 -13.86
CA SER A 127 8.84 -1.84 -15.04
C SER A 127 7.36 -2.04 -14.74
N ARG A 128 7.00 -2.49 -13.52
CA ARG A 128 5.59 -2.71 -13.14
C ARG A 128 5.03 -1.62 -12.25
N ILE A 129 5.85 -0.97 -11.42
CA ILE A 129 5.38 0.05 -10.47
C ILE A 129 5.80 1.47 -10.91
N THR A 130 7.02 1.67 -11.39
CA THR A 130 7.58 3.01 -11.68
C THR A 130 7.31 3.49 -13.11
N LEU A 131 7.19 2.59 -14.09
CA LEU A 131 6.76 2.88 -15.47
C LEU A 131 5.24 3.13 -15.58
N GLN A 132 4.55 3.35 -14.48
CA GLN A 132 3.18 3.84 -14.47
C GLN A 132 3.25 5.38 -14.30
N PRO A 133 3.32 6.18 -15.39
CA PRO A 133 2.95 7.58 -15.32
C PRO A 133 1.46 7.62 -14.98
N GLU A 134 1.15 7.80 -13.70
CA GLU A 134 -0.07 7.35 -13.02
C GLU A 134 -0.31 5.84 -13.08
N PRO A 135 -0.81 5.24 -11.98
CA PRO A 135 -1.34 3.89 -12.03
C PRO A 135 -2.36 3.81 -13.18
N GLN A 136 -2.01 3.13 -14.28
CA GLN A 136 -2.98 2.72 -15.28
C GLN A 136 -3.86 1.70 -14.58
N ILE A 137 -5.06 2.14 -14.23
CA ILE A 137 -6.10 1.26 -13.74
C ILE A 137 -6.32 0.20 -14.84
N ALA A 138 -5.87 -1.02 -14.59
CA ALA A 138 -6.25 -2.16 -15.40
C ALA A 138 -7.73 -2.42 -15.11
N MET A 139 -8.57 -2.05 -16.08
CA MET A 139 -10.04 -2.07 -16.01
C MET A 139 -10.59 -3.22 -16.85
N THR A 140 -9.93 -4.37 -16.80
CA THR A 140 -10.48 -5.59 -17.40
C THR A 140 -11.34 -6.30 -16.37
N THR A 141 -12.53 -6.74 -16.77
CA THR A 141 -13.51 -7.47 -15.93
C THR A 141 -12.92 -8.67 -15.19
N HIS A 142 -11.81 -9.25 -15.68
CA HIS A 142 -11.14 -10.41 -15.10
C HIS A 142 -10.35 -10.10 -13.81
N GLU A 143 -10.07 -8.84 -13.50
CA GLU A 143 -9.35 -8.44 -12.27
C GLU A 143 -10.27 -8.11 -11.10
N TYR A 144 -11.58 -8.24 -11.29
CA TYR A 144 -12.59 -7.94 -10.28
C TYR A 144 -13.27 -9.22 -9.76
N PRO A 145 -13.75 -9.23 -8.50
CA PRO A 145 -13.84 -8.11 -7.58
C PRO A 145 -12.53 -7.78 -6.85
N LYS A 146 -12.24 -6.49 -6.69
CA LYS A 146 -11.14 -5.96 -5.86
C LYS A 146 -11.66 -5.64 -4.45
N ALA A 147 -10.78 -5.77 -3.47
CA ALA A 147 -11.09 -5.34 -2.09
C ALA A 147 -11.31 -3.82 -2.02
N ALA A 148 -10.49 -3.07 -2.76
CA ALA A 148 -10.59 -1.63 -2.95
C ALA A 148 -10.20 -1.26 -4.39
N CYS A 149 -10.85 -0.24 -4.96
CA CYS A 149 -10.65 0.17 -6.36
C CYS A 149 -9.97 1.54 -6.54
N GLY A 150 -9.81 2.29 -5.45
CA GLY A 150 -9.13 3.58 -5.45
C GLY A 150 -7.62 3.48 -5.28
N ASP A 151 -6.95 4.63 -5.30
CA ASP A 151 -5.56 4.69 -4.87
C ASP A 151 -5.47 4.31 -3.38
N PRO A 152 -4.41 3.60 -2.97
CA PRO A 152 -4.20 3.33 -1.55
C PRO A 152 -4.07 4.66 -0.82
N SER A 153 -4.68 4.74 0.37
CA SER A 153 -4.45 5.85 1.30
C SER A 153 -2.97 5.86 1.68
N ASN A 154 -2.15 6.56 0.90
CA ASN A 154 -0.74 6.69 1.19
C ASN A 154 -0.59 7.38 2.55
N SER A 155 0.07 6.72 3.50
CA SER A 155 0.33 7.20 4.87
C SER A 155 1.25 8.42 4.95
N THR A 156 1.45 9.13 3.85
CA THR A 156 2.23 10.35 3.79
C THR A 156 1.46 11.47 4.49
N LEU A 157 1.96 11.89 5.64
CA LEU A 157 1.45 13.03 6.41
C LEU A 157 1.24 14.25 5.50
N GLY A 158 0.08 14.90 5.60
CA GLY A 158 -0.21 16.12 4.85
C GLY A 158 -1.61 16.20 4.25
N ARG A 159 -1.80 17.23 3.42
CA ARG A 159 -3.04 17.47 2.66
C ARG A 159 -2.97 16.73 1.34
N GLN A 160 -3.82 15.73 1.17
CA GLN A 160 -3.96 14.99 -0.08
C GLN A 160 -5.29 15.34 -0.74
N ARG A 161 -5.25 15.51 -2.06
CA ARG A 161 -6.43 15.76 -2.89
C ARG A 161 -6.92 14.43 -3.45
N TRP A 162 -8.21 14.15 -3.26
CA TRP A 162 -8.84 12.92 -3.70
C TRP A 162 -10.03 13.22 -4.60
N TYR A 163 -10.10 12.56 -5.75
CA TYR A 163 -11.17 12.65 -6.73
C TYR A 163 -12.07 11.42 -6.57
N PRO A 164 -13.23 11.56 -5.90
CA PRO A 164 -14.15 10.44 -5.72
C PRO A 164 -14.84 10.10 -7.04
N VAL A 165 -15.15 8.82 -7.22
CA VAL A 165 -15.97 8.34 -8.35
C VAL A 165 -17.30 7.85 -7.81
N PHE A 166 -18.38 8.39 -8.37
CA PHE A 166 -19.75 8.15 -7.96
C PHE A 166 -20.55 7.42 -9.04
N VAL A 167 -21.56 6.70 -8.58
CA VAL A 167 -22.65 6.08 -9.35
C VAL A 167 -23.96 6.48 -8.68
N ASP A 168 -25.07 6.60 -9.41
CA ASP A 168 -26.35 6.87 -8.77
C ASP A 168 -26.75 5.74 -7.82
N TYR A 169 -27.41 6.08 -6.72
CA TYR A 169 -27.77 5.07 -5.75
C TYR A 169 -29.00 4.26 -6.19
N SER A 170 -28.79 2.96 -6.38
CA SER A 170 -29.83 1.94 -6.21
C SER A 170 -29.33 0.82 -5.28
N PRO A 171 -30.22 0.16 -4.52
CA PRO A 171 -29.85 -1.03 -3.74
C PRO A 171 -29.25 -2.15 -4.60
N GLU A 172 -29.70 -2.28 -5.84
CA GLU A 172 -29.27 -3.27 -6.82
C GLU A 172 -27.82 -3.00 -7.27
N ASP A 173 -27.51 -1.76 -7.65
CA ASP A 173 -26.18 -1.35 -8.10
C ASP A 173 -25.16 -1.44 -6.97
N LEU A 174 -25.53 -1.00 -5.75
CA LEU A 174 -24.63 -1.14 -4.60
C LEU A 174 -24.29 -2.60 -4.33
N ARG A 175 -25.27 -3.50 -4.45
CA ARG A 175 -25.06 -4.94 -4.27
C ARG A 175 -24.20 -5.52 -5.39
N TYR A 176 -24.45 -5.11 -6.64
CA TYR A 176 -23.68 -5.53 -7.81
C TYR A 176 -22.22 -5.06 -7.69
N ILE A 177 -21.99 -3.78 -7.44
CA ILE A 177 -20.65 -3.18 -7.31
C ILE A 177 -19.88 -3.89 -6.20
N LYS A 178 -20.46 -4.09 -5.01
CA LYS A 178 -19.77 -4.79 -3.91
C LYS A 178 -19.41 -6.23 -4.24
N LYS A 179 -20.28 -6.94 -4.97
CA LYS A 179 -20.11 -8.35 -5.29
C LYS A 179 -19.11 -8.57 -6.43
N ASN A 180 -19.18 -7.73 -7.45
CA ASN A 180 -18.53 -7.97 -8.73
C ASN A 180 -17.39 -6.98 -9.04
N LEU A 181 -17.35 -5.81 -8.40
CA LEU A 181 -16.38 -4.75 -8.66
C LEU A 181 -15.59 -4.39 -7.38
N CYS A 182 -16.08 -3.48 -6.56
CA CYS A 182 -15.35 -2.86 -5.45
C CYS A 182 -16.05 -3.15 -4.13
N ARG A 183 -15.46 -4.02 -3.29
CA ARG A 183 -16.09 -4.45 -2.02
C ARG A 183 -16.25 -3.31 -1.02
N ASP A 184 -15.39 -2.32 -1.09
CA ASP A 184 -15.38 -1.13 -0.24
C ASP A 184 -16.35 -0.02 -0.69
N ALA A 185 -17.07 -0.20 -1.81
CA ALA A 185 -18.07 0.77 -2.24
C ALA A 185 -19.13 1.02 -1.16
N PHE A 186 -19.60 2.25 -0.99
CA PHE A 186 -20.57 2.58 0.05
C PHE A 186 -21.55 3.66 -0.39
N ARG A 187 -22.75 3.61 0.21
CA ARG A 187 -23.78 4.64 0.03
C ARG A 187 -23.35 5.92 0.72
N ILE A 188 -23.49 7.05 0.02
CA ILE A 188 -23.22 8.39 0.54
C ILE A 188 -24.37 9.34 0.17
N THR A 189 -24.61 10.34 1.01
CA THR A 189 -25.47 11.48 0.70
C THR A 189 -24.58 12.64 0.26
N ARG A 190 -24.80 13.17 -0.94
CA ARG A 190 -24.05 14.30 -1.48
C ARG A 190 -24.45 15.62 -0.81
N GLN A 191 -23.70 16.68 -1.08
CA GLN A 191 -23.96 18.02 -0.54
C GLN A 191 -25.34 18.58 -0.96
N ASP A 192 -25.83 18.20 -2.14
CA ASP A 192 -27.14 18.58 -2.65
C ASP A 192 -28.30 17.71 -2.12
N GLY A 193 -28.00 16.74 -1.24
CA GLY A 193 -28.99 15.82 -0.67
C GLY A 193 -29.30 14.59 -1.51
N SER A 194 -28.77 14.48 -2.74
CA SER A 194 -28.93 13.29 -3.56
C SER A 194 -28.17 12.10 -2.97
N LEU A 195 -28.67 10.88 -3.22
CA LEU A 195 -28.01 9.64 -2.81
C LEU A 195 -27.15 9.12 -3.94
N SER A 196 -25.91 8.76 -3.62
CA SER A 196 -24.98 8.14 -4.56
C SER A 196 -24.24 6.98 -3.91
N ILE A 197 -23.54 6.21 -4.72
CA ILE A 197 -22.59 5.20 -4.30
C ILE A 197 -21.19 5.75 -4.59
N GLN A 198 -20.36 5.92 -3.56
CA GLN A 198 -18.94 6.16 -3.76
C GLN A 198 -18.25 4.82 -3.99
N VAL A 199 -17.71 4.63 -5.20
CA VAL A 199 -17.12 3.35 -5.60
C VAL A 199 -15.61 3.31 -5.37
N ALA A 200 -14.95 4.45 -5.59
CA ALA A 200 -13.50 4.59 -5.44
C ALA A 200 -13.11 6.05 -5.19
N SER A 201 -11.84 6.28 -4.89
CA SER A 201 -11.25 7.63 -4.85
C SER A 201 -9.81 7.56 -5.30
N PHE A 202 -9.38 8.54 -6.10
CA PHE A 202 -8.04 8.57 -6.68
C PHE A 202 -7.33 9.87 -6.32
N THR A 203 -6.01 9.84 -6.21
CA THR A 203 -5.18 11.03 -5.95
C THR A 203 -5.02 11.90 -7.20
N THR A 204 -5.35 11.36 -8.37
CA THR A 204 -5.28 12.06 -9.66
C THR A 204 -6.64 12.06 -10.37
N LYS A 205 -6.95 13.18 -11.04
CA LYS A 205 -8.21 13.34 -11.76
C LYS A 205 -8.31 12.38 -12.94
N ARG A 206 -7.22 12.20 -13.68
CA ARG A 206 -7.18 11.33 -14.87
C ARG A 206 -7.47 9.87 -14.53
N ASN A 207 -7.01 9.35 -13.38
CA ASN A 207 -7.36 8.02 -12.92
C ASN A 207 -8.84 7.91 -12.54
N ALA A 208 -9.38 8.91 -11.83
CA ALA A 208 -10.81 8.96 -11.54
C ALA A 208 -11.66 8.97 -12.83
N GLU A 209 -11.27 9.76 -13.84
CA GLU A 209 -11.97 9.85 -15.14
C GLU A 209 -11.93 8.52 -15.90
N LYS A 210 -10.77 7.85 -15.91
CA LYS A 210 -10.64 6.51 -16.50
C LYS A 210 -11.54 5.49 -15.81
N PHE A 211 -11.55 5.46 -14.48
CA PHE A 211 -12.38 4.53 -13.73
C PHE A 211 -13.86 4.81 -13.88
N ALA A 212 -14.26 6.09 -13.89
CA ALA A 212 -15.62 6.48 -14.22
C ALA A 212 -16.01 5.95 -15.61
N ALA A 213 -15.20 6.17 -16.64
CA ALA A 213 -15.51 5.65 -17.98
C ALA A 213 -15.69 4.11 -18.03
N PHE A 214 -14.97 3.35 -17.20
CA PHE A 214 -15.21 1.92 -17.05
C PHE A 214 -16.55 1.62 -16.38
N LEU A 215 -16.89 2.29 -15.28
CA LEU A 215 -18.19 2.13 -14.63
C LEU A 215 -19.34 2.56 -15.52
N GLU A 216 -19.15 3.59 -16.35
CA GLU A 216 -20.12 4.02 -17.35
C GLU A 216 -20.44 2.89 -18.34
N GLN A 217 -19.42 2.15 -18.78
CA GLN A 217 -19.60 1.02 -19.69
C GLN A 217 -20.33 -0.16 -19.02
N GLU A 218 -20.09 -0.40 -17.73
CA GLU A 218 -20.66 -1.52 -16.98
C GLU A 218 -22.08 -1.24 -16.45
N LEU A 219 -22.37 0.00 -16.05
CA LEU A 219 -23.58 0.37 -15.31
C LEU A 219 -24.44 1.42 -16.04
N GLY A 220 -23.87 2.15 -17.00
CA GLY A 220 -24.56 3.22 -17.73
C GLY A 220 -24.73 4.52 -16.94
N ASN A 221 -24.09 4.64 -15.77
CA ASN A 221 -24.09 5.86 -14.97
C ASN A 221 -22.86 5.96 -14.05
N SER A 222 -22.03 6.96 -14.27
CA SER A 222 -20.88 7.25 -13.42
C SER A 222 -20.41 8.68 -13.60
N GLU A 223 -19.77 9.23 -12.56
CA GLU A 223 -19.13 10.53 -12.65
C GLU A 223 -17.98 10.71 -11.67
N VAL A 224 -17.10 11.66 -12.00
CA VAL A 224 -16.02 12.10 -11.11
C VAL A 224 -16.51 13.30 -10.31
N GLY A 225 -16.51 13.15 -8.98
CA GLY A 225 -16.88 14.23 -8.09
C GLY A 225 -15.80 15.30 -7.94
N ASN A 226 -16.18 16.40 -7.29
CA ASN A 226 -15.24 17.45 -6.92
C ASN A 226 -14.15 16.92 -5.99
N PRO A 227 -12.91 17.44 -6.09
CA PRO A 227 -11.82 16.99 -5.25
C PRO A 227 -12.07 17.27 -3.76
N THR A 228 -11.92 16.24 -2.94
CA THR A 228 -11.94 16.33 -1.48
C THR A 228 -10.52 16.45 -0.96
N ILE A 229 -10.28 17.37 -0.02
CA ILE A 229 -8.99 17.48 0.67
C ILE A 229 -9.06 16.69 1.97
N ILE A 230 -8.26 15.64 2.07
CA ILE A 230 -8.10 14.85 3.29
C ILE A 230 -6.81 15.28 3.97
N VAL A 231 -6.89 15.58 5.27
CA VAL A 231 -5.72 15.86 6.10
C VAL A 231 -5.36 14.59 6.85
N ILE A 232 -4.27 13.94 6.44
CA ILE A 232 -3.72 12.79 7.15
C ILE A 232 -2.79 13.37 8.24
N ARG A 233 -3.18 13.15 9.50
CA ARG A 233 -2.45 13.61 10.69
C ARG A 233 -1.69 12.46 11.33
#